data_AF-A0A2H0G2Z3-F1
#
_entry.id   AF-A0A2H0G2Z3-F1
#
_cell.length_a   1.000
_cell.length_b   1.000
_cell.length_c   1.000
_cell.angle_alpha   90.00
_cell.angle_beta   90.00
_cell.angle_gamma   90.00
#
_symmetry.space_group_name_H-M   'P 1'
#
loop_
_entity.id
_entity.type
_entity.pdbx_description
1 polymer ?
#
loop_
_entity_poly.entity_id
_entity_poly.type
_entity_poly.pdbx_seq_one_letter_code
_entity_poly.pdbx_strand_id
1 'polypeptide(L)' 'GWFYLFFGDWKAWGVDKYISLEWVAFFHAAGAFMMLIFLIAHVYLTTAGHTTTSHIKAMITGWEEVD' A
#
# COMPACT_ATOMS: atom_id res chain seq x y z
N GLY A 1 3.65 6.12 8.52
CA GLY A 1 4.85 6.61 7.81
C GLY A 1 5.13 8.05 8.18
N TRP A 2 4.35 8.99 7.64
CA TRP A 2 4.58 10.41 7.88
C TRP A 2 4.62 10.78 9.38
N PHE A 3 3.65 10.32 10.18
CA PHE A 3 3.64 10.53 11.63
C PHE A 3 4.95 10.11 12.34
N TYR A 4 5.64 9.07 11.86
CA TYR A 4 6.94 8.65 12.39
C TYR A 4 8.03 9.70 12.20
N LEU A 5 8.08 10.28 11.00
CA LEU A 5 9.13 11.22 10.61
C LEU A 5 9.12 12.48 11.48
N PHE A 6 7.94 12.87 11.98
CA PHE A 6 7.75 14.09 12.76
C PHE A 6 7.51 13.82 14.25
N PHE A 7 7.89 12.64 14.76
CA PHE A 7 7.70 12.30 16.17
C PHE A 7 8.29 13.35 17.13
N GLY A 8 9.42 13.95 16.76
CA GLY A 8 10.05 15.02 17.55
C GLY A 8 9.18 16.27 17.76
N ASP A 9 8.26 16.56 16.82
CA ASP A 9 7.40 17.74 16.86
C ASP A 9 6.04 17.48 17.53
N TRP A 10 5.71 16.23 17.85
CA TRP A 10 4.37 15.87 18.36
C TRP A 10 4.01 16.60 19.65
N LYS A 11 4.98 16.81 20.53
CA LYS A 11 4.79 17.54 21.79
C LYS A 11 4.46 19.01 21.54
N ALA A 12 5.06 19.63 20.51
CA ALA A 12 4.74 21.00 20.12
C ALA A 12 3.32 21.10 19.53
N TRP A 13 2.85 20.04 18.87
CA TRP A 13 1.51 19.94 18.32
C TRP A 13 0.45 19.43 19.32
N GLY A 14 0.87 18.97 20.50
CA GLY A 14 0.00 18.45 21.57
C GLY A 14 -0.67 17.10 21.27
N VAL A 15 -0.20 16.39 20.24
CA VAL A 15 -0.80 15.10 19.80
C VAL A 15 -0.30 13.92 20.63
N ASP A 16 0.83 14.10 21.33
CA ASP A 16 1.45 13.11 22.22
C ASP A 16 0.52 12.62 23.34
N LYS A 17 -0.49 13.43 23.70
CA LYS A 17 -1.51 13.10 24.71
C LYS A 17 -2.58 12.12 24.23
N TYR A 18 -2.77 12.02 22.91
CA TYR A 18 -3.87 11.27 22.31
C TYR A 18 -3.39 10.04 21.54
N ILE A 19 -2.15 10.06 21.05
CA ILE A 19 -1.60 9.01 20.20
C ILE A 19 -0.24 8.58 20.74
N SER A 20 -0.04 7.27 20.90
CA SER A 20 1.25 6.71 21.28
C SER A 20 2.10 6.36 20.06
N LEU A 21 3.41 6.53 20.18
CA LEU A 21 4.36 6.13 19.14
C LEU A 21 4.29 4.62 18.86
N GLU A 22 4.08 3.80 19.90
CA GLU A 22 3.98 2.35 19.80
C GLU A 22 2.84 1.93 18.87
N TRP A 23 1.64 2.50 19.03
CA TRP A 23 0.51 2.18 18.16
C TRP A 23 0.75 2.64 16.73
N VAL A 24 1.34 3.82 16.54
CA VAL A 24 1.74 4.28 15.20
C VAL A 24 2.79 3.35 14.59
N ALA A 25 3.71 2.78 15.38
CA ALA A 25 4.68 1.75 14.96
C ALA A 25 3.99 0.56 14.37
N PHE A 26 3.11 0.01 15.20
CA PHE A 26 2.43 -1.22 14.93
C PHE A 26 1.57 -1.10 13.68
N PHE A 27 0.71 -0.09 13.61
CA PHE A 27 -0.17 0.09 12.45
C PHE A 27 0.58 0.50 11.18
N HIS A 28 1.70 1.23 11.29
CA HIS A 28 2.50 1.52 10.09
C HIS A 28 3.14 0.26 9.54
N ALA A 29 3.74 -0.58 10.38
CA ALA A 29 4.34 -1.84 9.97
C ALA A 29 3.27 -2.80 9.42
N ALA A 30 2.15 -2.95 10.12
CA ALA A 30 1.01 -3.76 9.66
C ALA A 30 0.50 -3.28 8.30
N GLY A 31 0.30 -1.98 8.13
CA GLY A 31 -0.10 -1.38 6.85
C GLY A 31 0.92 -1.61 5.74
N ALA A 32 2.22 -1.57 6.03
CA ALA A 32 3.27 -1.88 5.05
C ALA A 32 3.21 -3.34 4.58
N PHE A 33 3.00 -4.30 5.50
CA PHE A 33 2.81 -5.71 5.13
C PHE A 33 1.52 -5.94 4.36
N MET A 34 0.42 -5.25 4.71
CA MET A 34 -0.83 -5.31 3.94
C MET A 34 -0.64 -4.79 2.51
N MET A 35 0.08 -3.69 2.33
CA MET A 35 0.41 -3.15 1.00
C MET A 35 1.30 -4.11 0.20
N LEU A 36 2.25 -4.79 0.85
CA LEU A 36 3.08 -5.79 0.20
C LEU A 36 2.26 -7.01 -0.25
N ILE A 37 1.38 -7.53 0.61
CA ILE A 37 0.46 -8.63 0.27
C ILE A 37 -0.44 -8.22 -0.89
N PHE A 38 -1.03 -7.02 -0.83
CA PHE A 38 -1.84 -6.48 -1.91
C PHE A 38 -1.07 -6.44 -3.23
N LEU A 39 0.16 -5.90 -3.22
CA LEU A 39 0.98 -5.82 -4.43
C LEU A 39 1.28 -7.20 -5.02
N ILE A 40 1.66 -8.17 -4.19
CA ILE A 40 1.92 -9.55 -4.63
C ILE A 40 0.67 -10.16 -5.26
N ALA A 41 -0.47 -10.09 -4.56
CA ALA A 41 -1.74 -10.62 -5.05
C ALA A 41 -2.19 -9.91 -6.34
N HIS A 42 -2.06 -8.58 -6.39
CA HIS A 42 -2.43 -7.78 -7.54
C HIS A 42 -1.61 -8.17 -8.77
N VAL A 43 -0.28 -8.22 -8.66
CA VAL A 43 0.61 -8.63 -9.75
C VAL A 43 0.30 -10.05 -10.19
N TYR A 44 0.10 -10.98 -9.26
CA TYR A 44 -0.33 -12.34 -9.60
C TYR A 44 -1.62 -12.36 -10.42
N LEU A 45 -2.66 -11.65 -9.97
CA LEU A 45 -3.94 -11.58 -10.68
C LEU A 45 -3.79 -10.96 -12.08
N THR A 46 -2.89 -10.00 -12.27
CA THR A 46 -2.61 -9.47 -13.62
C THR A 46 -2.03 -10.51 -14.57
N THR A 47 -1.47 -11.61 -14.05
CA THR A 47 -0.93 -12.71 -14.88
C THR A 47 -1.91 -13.85 -15.11
N ALA A 48 -3.08 -13.82 -14.48
CA ALA A 48 -4.07 -14.90 -14.52
C ALA A 48 -5.09 -14.80 -15.69
N GLY A 49 -4.73 -14.09 -16.77
CA GLY A 49 -5.58 -13.95 -17.97
C GLY A 49 -5.27 -14.98 -19.06
N HIS A 50 -5.88 -14.82 -20.25
CA HIS A 50 -5.73 -15.73 -21.40
C HIS A 50 -4.27 -15.95 -21.81
N THR A 51 -3.46 -14.89 -21.71
CA THR A 51 -2.00 -14.94 -21.73
C THR A 51 -1.47 -14.19 -20.51
N THR A 52 -0.25 -14.53 -20.06
CA THR A 52 0.35 -13.96 -18.84
C THR A 52 0.46 -12.43 -18.84
N THR A 53 0.41 -11.78 -20.00
CA THR A 53 0.49 -10.32 -20.14
C THR A 53 -0.81 -9.68 -20.61
N SER A 54 -1.91 -10.43 -20.78
CA SER A 54 -3.16 -9.93 -21.36
C SER A 54 -3.75 -8.76 -20.55
N HIS A 55 -3.97 -8.94 -19.24
CA HIS A 55 -4.45 -7.86 -18.38
C HIS A 55 -3.44 -6.71 -18.24
N ILE A 56 -2.13 -7.01 -18.22
CA ILE A 56 -1.08 -5.98 -18.17
C ILE A 56 -1.11 -5.11 -19.42
N LYS A 57 -1.27 -5.71 -20.61
CA LYS A 57 -1.40 -4.99 -21.88
C LYS A 57 -2.60 -4.04 -21.82
N ALA A 58 -3.76 -4.52 -21.37
CA ALA A 58 -4.96 -3.70 -21.23
C ALA A 58 -4.75 -2.50 -20.27
N MET A 59 -4.02 -2.67 -19.16
CA MET A 59 -3.69 -1.56 -18.25
C MET A 59 -2.82 -0.48 -18.90
N ILE A 60 -1.87 -0.87 -19.76
CA ILE A 60 -0.92 0.04 -20.41
C ILE A 60 -1.57 0.72 -21.63
N THR A 61 -2.29 -0.03 -22.45
CA THR A 61 -2.89 0.47 -23.69
C THR A 61 -4.26 1.10 -23.48
N GLY A 62 -4.94 0.75 -22.38
CA GLY A 62 -6.35 1.08 -22.15
C GLY A 62 -7.34 0.27 -23.00
N TRP A 63 -6.86 -0.68 -23.81
CA TRP A 63 -7.67 -1.50 -24.71
C TRP A 63 -7.62 -2.96 -24.30
N GLU A 64 -8.79 -3.53 -24.05
CA GLU A 64 -8.96 -4.95 -23.78
C GLU A 64 -9.29 -5.68 -25.08
N GLU A 65 -8.57 -6.77 -25.34
CA GLU A 65 -8.94 -7.72 -26.39
C GLU A 65 -10.06 -8.59 -25.84
N VAL A 66 -11.21 -8.54 -26.48
CA VAL A 66 -12.40 -9.31 -26.14
C VAL A 66 -12.61 -10.31 -27.28
N ASP A 67 -12.83 -11.59 -26.94
CA ASP A 67 -13.16 -12.63 -27.91
C ASP A 67 -14.48 -12.35 -28.64
#